data_AF-A0A8H7YWB6-F1
#
_entry.id   AF-A0A8H7YWB6-F1
#
_cell.length_a   1.000
_cell.length_b   1.000
_cell.length_c   1.000
_cell.angle_alpha   90.00
_cell.angle_beta   90.00
_cell.angle_gamma   90.00
#
_symmetry.space_group_name_H-M   'P 1'
#
loop_
_entity.id
_entity.type
_entity.pdbx_description
1 polymer ?
#
loop_
_entity_poly.entity_id
_entity_poly.type
_entity_poly.pdbx_seq_one_letter_code
_entity_poly.pdbx_strand_id
1 'polypeptide(L)'
;MSLDQRTKDPKEDEDEYEDDDEEEESYGPKLPRPDPSLAIVRSSSSSHRADEKSGPTIPTLQDLQLQRESQKQSQTTALITQRKETSLARAAHKAQIRAAEEEIAPRAEPCTRERRLEKRREAAAANRAFAESKTGGDDDGIVNDDELMGGGGGGDDLASLKKQREKEMRKKNEREIRREEMLRARAAEREERLKAYRKREEETMSVLRELAKQRFGS
;
A
#
# COMPACT_ATOMS: atom_id res chain seq x y z
N MET A 1 -6.35 21.32 9.17
CA MET A 1 -7.69 20.70 9.22
C MET A 1 -8.49 21.33 8.11
N SER A 2 -8.84 20.56 7.08
CA SER A 2 -9.73 21.01 6.01
C SER A 2 -10.77 19.90 5.84
N LEU A 3 -11.95 20.18 6.40
CA LEU A 3 -13.15 19.37 6.34
C LEU A 3 -13.73 19.45 4.92
N ASP A 4 -13.89 18.31 4.28
CA ASP A 4 -14.63 18.15 3.01
C ASP A 4 -16.13 18.20 3.36
N GLN A 5 -16.77 19.36 3.20
CA GLN A 5 -18.22 19.50 3.29
C GLN A 5 -18.80 19.29 1.89
N ARG A 6 -19.23 18.06 1.63
CA ARG A 6 -19.97 17.72 0.41
C ARG A 6 -21.45 17.98 0.68
N THR A 7 -21.97 19.07 0.11
CA THR A 7 -23.38 19.43 0.10
C THR A 7 -24.19 18.34 -0.61
N LYS A 8 -25.24 17.87 0.06
CA LYS A 8 -26.19 16.87 -0.43
C LYS A 8 -27.52 17.59 -0.68
N ASP A 9 -27.81 17.93 -1.93
CA ASP A 9 -29.14 18.33 -2.36
C ASP A 9 -29.94 17.08 -2.75
N PRO A 10 -31.17 16.87 -2.25
CA PRO A 10 -32.09 15.92 -2.84
C PRO A 10 -32.96 16.67 -3.87
N LYS A 11 -32.85 16.27 -5.14
CA LYS A 11 -33.91 16.52 -6.11
C LYS A 11 -34.81 15.29 -6.12
N GLU A 12 -36.07 15.54 -5.80
CA GLU A 12 -37.19 14.65 -6.03
C GLU A 12 -37.40 14.58 -7.56
N ASP A 13 -37.18 13.41 -8.14
CA ASP A 13 -37.68 13.07 -9.46
C ASP A 13 -38.59 11.85 -9.25
N GLU A 14 -39.90 12.14 -9.24
CA GLU A 14 -40.98 11.17 -9.39
C GLU A 14 -41.00 10.72 -10.85
N ASP A 15 -40.45 9.53 -11.13
CA ASP A 15 -40.65 8.85 -12.40
C ASP A 15 -41.46 7.58 -12.14
N GLU A 16 -42.72 7.67 -12.51
CA GLU A 16 -43.70 6.61 -12.72
C GLU A 16 -43.18 5.69 -13.84
N TYR A 17 -42.75 4.48 -13.49
CA TYR A 17 -42.38 3.46 -14.47
C TYR A 17 -43.62 2.61 -14.78
N GLU A 18 -44.18 2.86 -15.95
CA GLU A 18 -45.14 2.00 -16.64
C GLU A 18 -44.53 0.60 -16.80
N ASP A 19 -45.33 -0.40 -16.41
CA ASP A 19 -45.09 -1.82 -16.54
C ASP A 19 -45.27 -2.21 -18.02
N ASP A 20 -44.21 -2.06 -18.82
CA ASP A 20 -44.16 -2.55 -20.20
C ASP A 20 -43.42 -3.89 -20.20
N ASP A 21 -44.19 -4.97 -20.04
CA ASP A 21 -43.77 -6.37 -20.23
C ASP A 21 -43.44 -6.61 -21.72
N GLU A 22 -42.35 -6.03 -22.21
CA GLU A 22 -41.74 -6.43 -23.48
C GLU A 22 -40.85 -7.65 -23.25
N GLU A 23 -41.22 -8.77 -23.89
CA GLU A 23 -40.49 -10.03 -23.91
C GLU A 23 -39.05 -9.85 -24.42
N GLU A 24 -38.10 -9.57 -23.51
CA GLU A 24 -36.68 -9.49 -23.84
C GLU A 24 -36.13 -10.87 -24.24
N GLU A 25 -35.87 -10.96 -25.54
CA GLU A 25 -35.17 -12.01 -26.24
C GLU A 25 -33.83 -12.35 -25.54
N SER A 26 -33.81 -13.52 -24.91
CA SER A 26 -32.73 -14.10 -24.12
C SER A 26 -31.36 -14.09 -24.84
N TYR A 27 -30.62 -12.98 -24.73
CA TYR A 27 -29.25 -12.91 -25.20
C TYR A 27 -28.28 -13.37 -24.10
N GLY A 28 -28.03 -14.68 -24.07
CA GLY A 28 -27.12 -15.35 -23.15
C GLY A 28 -27.45 -16.83 -23.02
N PRO A 29 -26.51 -17.70 -22.61
CA PRO A 29 -26.82 -19.10 -22.38
C PRO A 29 -27.94 -19.21 -21.35
N LYS A 30 -29.05 -19.85 -21.74
CA LYS A 30 -30.21 -20.05 -20.86
C LYS A 30 -29.75 -20.79 -19.61
N LEU A 31 -30.05 -20.24 -18.42
CA LEU A 31 -29.77 -20.90 -17.16
C LEU A 31 -30.42 -22.29 -17.16
N PRO A 32 -29.70 -23.35 -16.75
CA PRO A 32 -30.29 -24.69 -16.67
C PRO A 32 -31.48 -24.65 -15.72
N ARG A 33 -32.68 -24.88 -16.26
CA ARG A 33 -33.89 -25.00 -15.45
C ARG A 33 -33.77 -26.30 -14.64
N PRO A 34 -34.02 -26.28 -13.32
CA PRO A 34 -34.03 -27.51 -12.54
C PRO A 34 -35.18 -28.38 -13.04
N ASP A 35 -34.82 -29.56 -13.55
CA ASP A 35 -35.77 -30.60 -13.95
C ASP A 35 -36.55 -31.04 -12.69
N PRO A 36 -37.90 -31.05 -12.66
CA PRO A 36 -38.67 -31.44 -11.47
C PRO A 36 -38.41 -32.89 -11.03
N SER A 37 -37.77 -33.70 -11.87
CA SER A 37 -37.25 -35.04 -11.57
C SER A 37 -36.04 -35.03 -10.61
N LEU A 38 -35.29 -33.92 -10.54
CA LEU A 38 -34.13 -33.72 -9.69
C LEU A 38 -34.43 -32.84 -8.45
N ALA A 39 -35.69 -32.45 -8.27
CA ALA A 39 -36.13 -31.75 -7.07
C ALA A 39 -35.97 -32.68 -5.86
N ILE A 40 -35.05 -32.33 -4.96
CA ILE A 40 -34.84 -33.02 -3.68
C ILE A 40 -36.16 -32.99 -2.90
N VAL A 41 -36.88 -34.10 -2.93
CA VAL A 41 -38.08 -34.33 -2.13
C VAL A 41 -37.67 -34.18 -0.66
N ARG A 42 -38.16 -33.13 0.01
CA ARG A 42 -38.07 -33.04 1.48
C ARG A 42 -39.01 -34.09 2.06
N SER A 43 -38.49 -35.31 2.24
CA SER A 43 -39.23 -36.41 2.84
C SER A 43 -39.39 -36.17 4.34
N SER A 44 -40.57 -35.69 4.73
CA SER A 44 -41.06 -35.74 6.09
C SER A 44 -41.67 -37.12 6.37
N SER A 45 -40.91 -38.04 6.96
CA SER A 45 -41.49 -39.15 7.74
C SER A 45 -40.46 -39.89 8.57
N SER A 46 -40.81 -40.05 9.84
CA SER A 46 -40.17 -40.94 10.79
C SER A 46 -40.39 -42.41 10.41
N SER A 47 -39.32 -43.21 10.35
CA SER A 47 -39.19 -44.53 11.00
C SER A 47 -38.07 -45.37 10.36
N HIS A 48 -37.04 -45.63 11.18
CA HIS A 48 -36.29 -46.87 11.31
C HIS A 48 -36.32 -47.88 10.13
N ARG A 49 -35.23 -47.91 9.34
CA ARG A 49 -34.44 -49.13 9.08
C ARG A 49 -33.10 -48.75 8.47
N ALA A 50 -32.04 -49.27 9.09
CA ALA A 50 -30.67 -49.06 8.72
C ALA A 50 -30.31 -49.96 7.53
N ASP A 51 -30.13 -49.40 6.33
CA ASP A 51 -29.29 -50.00 5.27
C ASP A 51 -29.01 -49.08 4.04
N GLU A 52 -29.02 -47.75 4.19
CA GLU A 52 -28.77 -46.80 3.08
C GLU A 52 -27.81 -45.67 3.47
N LYS A 53 -26.65 -46.01 4.04
CA LYS A 53 -25.61 -45.00 4.36
C LYS A 53 -24.35 -45.21 3.54
N SER A 54 -24.50 -45.21 2.21
CA SER A 54 -23.36 -45.01 1.29
C SER A 54 -23.51 -43.66 0.59
N GLY A 55 -23.55 -42.60 1.40
CA GLY A 55 -23.39 -41.23 0.95
C GLY A 55 -22.32 -40.56 1.80
N PRO A 56 -21.59 -39.57 1.27
CA PRO A 56 -20.61 -38.83 2.06
C PRO A 56 -21.28 -38.30 3.33
N THR A 57 -20.68 -38.63 4.47
CA THR A 57 -21.12 -38.16 5.78
C THR A 57 -21.22 -36.64 5.77
N ILE A 58 -22.30 -36.10 6.33
CA ILE A 58 -22.47 -34.65 6.48
C ILE A 58 -21.26 -34.12 7.25
N PRO A 59 -20.56 -33.09 6.73
CA PRO A 59 -19.38 -32.56 7.38
C PRO A 59 -19.71 -32.10 8.81
N THR A 60 -18.80 -32.41 9.72
CA THR A 60 -18.92 -32.03 11.12
C THR A 60 -18.68 -30.53 11.28
N LEU A 61 -19.03 -29.98 12.46
CA LEU A 61 -18.75 -28.56 12.76
C LEU A 61 -17.25 -28.25 12.66
N GLN A 62 -16.38 -29.21 13.00
CA GLN A 62 -14.93 -29.08 12.88
C GLN A 62 -14.50 -29.00 11.41
N ASP A 63 -15.09 -29.83 10.54
CA ASP A 63 -14.81 -29.81 9.09
C ASP A 63 -15.22 -28.47 8.46
N LEU A 64 -16.36 -27.90 8.87
CA LEU A 64 -16.80 -26.59 8.41
C LEU A 64 -15.90 -25.46 8.90
N GLN A 65 -15.38 -25.55 10.14
CA GLN A 65 -14.41 -24.58 10.65
C GLN A 65 -13.11 -24.64 9.85
N LEU A 66 -12.56 -25.84 9.63
CA LEU A 66 -11.36 -26.06 8.83
C LEU A 66 -11.54 -25.50 7.40
N GLN A 67 -12.69 -25.77 6.77
CA GLN A 67 -12.98 -25.26 5.43
C GLN A 67 -13.00 -23.73 5.39
N ARG A 68 -13.63 -23.08 6.38
CA ARG A 68 -13.65 -21.60 6.48
C ARG A 68 -12.26 -21.02 6.69
N GLU A 69 -11.43 -21.65 7.53
CA GLU A 69 -10.05 -21.22 7.76
C GLU A 69 -9.19 -21.36 6.51
N SER A 70 -9.30 -22.49 5.81
CA SER A 70 -8.61 -22.73 4.54
C SER A 70 -9.03 -21.71 3.47
N GLN A 71 -10.33 -21.43 3.35
CA GLN A 71 -10.83 -20.41 2.42
C GLN A 71 -10.28 -19.02 2.78
N LYS A 72 -10.26 -18.65 4.06
CA LYS A 72 -9.72 -17.37 4.52
C LYS A 72 -8.22 -17.26 4.21
N GLN A 73 -7.45 -18.31 4.44
CA GLN A 73 -6.02 -18.37 4.12
C GLN A 73 -5.78 -18.28 2.60
N SER A 74 -6.59 -18.98 1.80
CA SER A 74 -6.53 -18.91 0.34
C SER A 74 -6.82 -17.49 -0.17
N GLN A 75 -7.83 -16.82 0.38
CA GLN A 75 -8.13 -15.42 0.03
C GLN A 75 -6.99 -14.46 0.40
N THR A 76 -6.43 -14.59 1.60
CA THR A 76 -5.33 -13.70 2.02
C THR A 76 -4.07 -13.92 1.18
N THR A 77 -3.73 -15.18 0.90
CA THR A 77 -2.57 -15.51 0.04
C THR A 77 -2.78 -14.99 -1.38
N ALA A 78 -3.95 -15.17 -1.97
CA ALA A 78 -4.27 -14.65 -3.30
C ALA A 78 -4.13 -13.11 -3.39
N LEU A 79 -4.60 -12.37 -2.37
CA LEU A 79 -4.43 -10.92 -2.35
C LEU A 79 -2.96 -10.50 -2.23
N ILE A 80 -2.17 -11.25 -1.44
CA ILE A 80 -0.74 -10.99 -1.28
C ILE A 80 0.01 -11.28 -2.58
N THR A 81 -0.27 -12.41 -3.24
CA THR A 81 0.38 -12.77 -4.50
C THR A 81 0.04 -11.77 -5.60
N GLN A 82 -1.24 -11.42 -5.76
CA GLN A 82 -1.68 -10.41 -6.72
C GLN A 82 -0.97 -9.05 -6.49
N ARG A 83 -0.84 -8.61 -5.23
CA ARG A 83 -0.12 -7.37 -4.92
C ARG A 83 1.37 -7.47 -5.24
N LYS A 84 2.01 -8.61 -4.98
CA LYS A 84 3.41 -8.85 -5.32
C LYS A 84 3.60 -8.84 -6.84
N GLU A 85 2.77 -9.56 -7.58
CA GLU A 85 2.81 -9.65 -9.04
C GLU A 85 2.64 -8.27 -9.69
N THR A 86 1.63 -7.50 -9.28
CA THR A 86 1.43 -6.13 -9.80
C THR A 86 2.59 -5.20 -9.47
N SER A 87 3.19 -5.33 -8.29
CA SER A 87 4.38 -4.56 -7.91
C SER A 87 5.60 -4.95 -8.76
N LEU A 88 5.82 -6.25 -8.99
CA LEU A 88 6.91 -6.77 -9.81
C LEU A 88 6.75 -6.36 -11.27
N ALA A 89 5.54 -6.46 -11.82
CA ALA A 89 5.25 -6.01 -13.19
C ALA A 89 5.53 -4.51 -13.37
N ARG A 90 5.13 -3.67 -12.40
CA ARG A 90 5.45 -2.23 -12.41
C ARG A 90 6.95 -1.97 -12.30
N ALA A 91 7.67 -2.75 -11.49
CA ALA A 91 9.11 -2.61 -11.35
C ALA A 91 9.84 -3.02 -12.64
N ALA A 92 9.44 -4.14 -13.26
CA ALA A 92 9.98 -4.62 -14.52
C ALA A 92 9.76 -3.61 -15.66
N HIS A 93 8.54 -3.07 -15.79
CA HIS A 93 8.24 -2.03 -16.78
C HIS A 93 9.10 -0.78 -16.59
N LYS A 94 9.28 -0.31 -15.34
CA LYS A 94 10.16 0.82 -15.04
C LYS A 94 11.63 0.53 -15.36
N ALA A 95 12.08 -0.71 -15.17
CA ALA A 95 13.42 -1.13 -15.52
C ALA A 95 13.63 -1.12 -17.03
N GLN A 96 12.66 -1.62 -17.81
CA GLN A 96 12.69 -1.58 -19.27
C GLN A 96 12.75 -0.15 -19.83
N ILE A 97 11.89 0.76 -19.30
CA ILE A 97 11.94 2.17 -19.68
C ILE A 97 13.31 2.77 -19.39
N ARG A 98 13.85 2.53 -18.19
CA ARG A 98 15.17 3.04 -17.83
C ARG A 98 16.26 2.52 -18.76
N ALA A 99 16.25 1.23 -19.09
CA ALA A 99 17.22 0.65 -20.02
C ALA A 99 17.12 1.30 -21.41
N ALA A 100 15.91 1.51 -21.92
CA ALA A 100 15.70 2.22 -23.18
C ALA A 100 16.19 3.69 -23.12
N GLU A 101 15.96 4.39 -22.00
CA GLU A 101 16.49 5.75 -21.79
C GLU A 101 18.02 5.78 -21.78
N GLU A 102 18.68 4.78 -21.19
CA GLU A 102 20.14 4.66 -21.14
C GLU A 102 20.77 4.38 -22.52
N GLU A 103 20.06 3.66 -23.40
CA GLU A 103 20.50 3.39 -24.78
C GLU A 103 20.30 4.59 -25.71
N ILE A 104 19.23 5.36 -25.51
CA ILE A 104 18.84 6.47 -26.41
C ILE A 104 19.51 7.80 -26.01
N ALA A 105 19.69 8.06 -24.71
CA ALA A 105 20.21 9.34 -24.25
C ALA A 105 21.74 9.37 -24.32
N PRO A 106 22.35 10.36 -25.00
CA PRO A 106 23.79 10.57 -24.87
C PRO A 106 24.13 10.88 -23.40
N ARG A 107 25.20 10.26 -22.89
CA ARG A 107 25.70 10.54 -21.54
C ARG A 107 25.96 12.04 -21.38
N ALA A 108 25.59 12.57 -20.22
CA ALA A 108 25.73 13.99 -19.95
C ALA A 108 27.20 14.44 -20.07
N GLU A 109 27.40 15.60 -20.70
CA GLU A 109 28.72 16.22 -20.86
C GLU A 109 29.46 16.34 -19.51
N PRO A 110 30.79 16.16 -19.47
CA PRO A 110 31.58 16.32 -18.27
C PRO A 110 31.41 17.73 -17.68
N CYS A 111 31.45 17.83 -16.34
CA CYS A 111 31.22 19.06 -15.55
C CYS A 111 29.77 19.58 -15.44
N THR A 112 28.77 18.92 -16.04
CA THR A 112 27.36 19.30 -15.86
C THR A 112 26.76 18.82 -14.52
N ARG A 113 25.67 19.46 -14.07
CA ARG A 113 24.88 19.00 -12.91
C ARG A 113 24.28 17.61 -13.17
N GLU A 114 23.85 17.35 -14.40
CA GLU A 114 23.29 16.06 -14.80
C GLU A 114 24.33 14.93 -14.64
N ARG A 115 25.58 15.14 -15.05
CA ARG A 115 26.65 14.15 -14.83
C ARG A 115 26.94 13.90 -13.35
N ARG A 116 26.82 14.92 -12.49
CA ARG A 116 26.94 14.74 -11.03
C ARG A 116 25.78 13.92 -10.45
N LEU A 117 24.57 14.12 -10.95
CA LEU A 117 23.39 13.37 -10.53
C LEU A 117 23.45 11.92 -11.02
N GLU A 118 23.88 11.69 -12.26
CA GLU A 118 24.11 10.36 -12.83
C GLU A 118 25.16 9.59 -12.02
N LYS A 119 26.35 10.18 -11.79
CA LYS A 119 27.41 9.57 -10.96
C LYS A 119 26.92 9.26 -9.54
N ARG A 120 26.09 10.13 -8.95
CA ARG A 120 25.49 9.88 -7.63
C ARG A 120 24.48 8.73 -7.67
N ARG A 121 23.68 8.62 -8.73
CA ARG A 121 22.73 7.52 -8.94
C ARG A 121 23.48 6.20 -9.12
N GLU A 122 24.53 6.16 -9.95
CA GLU A 122 25.40 5.00 -10.15
C GLU A 122 26.05 4.55 -8.83
N ALA A 123 26.65 5.48 -8.07
CA ALA A 123 27.25 5.17 -6.78
C ALA A 123 26.21 4.67 -5.75
N ALA A 124 25.01 5.27 -5.74
CA ALA A 124 23.93 4.81 -4.88
C ALA A 124 23.38 3.43 -5.30
N ALA A 125 23.34 3.13 -6.60
CA ALA A 125 22.96 1.83 -7.12
C ALA A 125 24.01 0.77 -6.76
N ALA A 126 25.30 1.06 -6.91
CA ALA A 126 26.40 0.18 -6.49
C ALA A 126 26.37 -0.08 -4.98
N ASN A 127 26.15 0.95 -4.16
CA ASN A 127 26.01 0.78 -2.71
C ASN A 127 24.79 -0.06 -2.33
N ARG A 128 23.67 0.09 -3.06
CA ARG A 128 22.48 -0.76 -2.87
C ARG A 128 22.77 -2.21 -3.27
N ALA A 129 23.37 -2.44 -4.43
CA ALA A 129 23.74 -3.77 -4.89
C ALA A 129 24.72 -4.45 -3.90
N PHE A 130 25.68 -3.71 -3.35
CA PHE A 130 26.58 -4.21 -2.31
C PHE A 130 25.87 -4.54 -0.99
N ALA A 131 24.91 -3.71 -0.58
CA ALA A 131 24.08 -4.01 0.59
C ALA A 131 23.18 -5.23 0.36
N GLU A 132 22.56 -5.33 -0.81
CA GLU A 132 21.73 -6.46 -1.23
C GLU A 132 22.55 -7.74 -1.33
N SER A 133 23.78 -7.70 -1.85
CA SER A 133 24.66 -8.88 -1.86
C SER A 133 25.13 -9.29 -0.46
N LYS A 134 25.26 -8.32 0.47
CA LYS A 134 25.61 -8.59 1.86
C LYS A 134 24.42 -9.14 2.66
N THR A 135 23.21 -8.72 2.34
CA THR A 135 21.97 -9.22 2.96
C THR A 135 21.43 -10.47 2.28
N GLY A 136 21.78 -10.71 1.01
CA GLY A 136 21.42 -11.91 0.24
C GLY A 136 22.44 -13.05 0.36
N GLY A 137 23.42 -12.92 1.27
CA GLY A 137 24.41 -13.94 1.60
C GLY A 137 24.31 -14.47 3.03
N ASP A 138 23.25 -14.13 3.77
CA ASP A 138 22.87 -14.79 5.02
C ASP A 138 21.72 -15.75 4.70
N ASP A 139 22.12 -17.01 4.55
CA ASP A 139 21.49 -18.20 5.13
C ASP A 139 19.97 -18.40 4.93
N ASP A 140 19.63 -19.55 4.37
CA ASP A 140 18.30 -20.13 4.35
C ASP A 140 17.73 -20.28 5.77
N GLY A 141 17.23 -19.21 6.39
CA GLY A 141 16.35 -19.28 7.56
C GLY A 141 16.85 -20.03 8.81
N ILE A 142 18.12 -20.46 8.86
CA ILE A 142 18.74 -21.08 10.03
C ILE A 142 19.54 -19.99 10.75
N VAL A 143 18.83 -19.00 11.28
CA VAL A 143 19.28 -18.49 12.57
C VAL A 143 19.18 -19.71 13.48
N ASN A 144 20.29 -20.21 14.05
CA ASN A 144 20.25 -21.38 14.94
C ASN A 144 19.05 -21.22 15.89
N ASP A 145 18.24 -22.27 16.03
CA ASP A 145 16.99 -22.20 16.84
C ASP A 145 17.31 -21.75 18.28
N ASP A 146 18.54 -22.02 18.74
CA ASP A 146 19.10 -21.54 20.01
C ASP A 146 19.26 -20.01 20.09
N GLU A 147 19.60 -19.31 18.99
CA GLU A 147 19.62 -17.85 18.93
C GLU A 147 18.22 -17.26 18.66
N LEU A 148 17.34 -18.01 17.98
CA LEU A 148 15.99 -17.57 17.63
C LEU A 148 15.00 -17.70 18.80
N MET A 149 15.15 -18.71 19.66
CA MET A 149 14.27 -18.99 20.80
C MET A 149 14.85 -18.62 22.16
N GLY A 150 16.00 -17.94 22.23
CA GLY A 150 16.64 -17.63 23.51
C GLY A 150 17.06 -18.90 24.24
N GLY A 151 17.66 -19.84 23.51
CA GLY A 151 18.20 -21.10 24.01
C GLY A 151 19.53 -20.87 24.73
N GLY A 152 19.48 -20.28 25.93
CA GLY A 152 20.65 -20.07 26.78
C GLY A 152 20.25 -19.97 28.24
N GLY A 153 19.86 -21.10 28.84
CA GLY A 153 19.48 -21.17 30.25
C GLY A 153 20.51 -20.50 31.17
N GLY A 154 20.13 -19.36 31.76
CA GLY A 154 20.80 -18.75 32.91
C GLY A 154 21.28 -17.31 32.71
N GLY A 155 20.48 -16.35 33.19
CA GLY A 155 20.94 -15.03 33.65
C GLY A 155 21.26 -13.96 32.60
N ASP A 156 21.73 -14.33 31.40
CA ASP A 156 22.27 -13.37 30.42
C ASP A 156 21.22 -12.82 29.42
N ASP A 157 20.06 -13.49 29.26
CA ASP A 157 19.00 -13.08 28.34
C ASP A 157 18.29 -11.78 28.75
N LEU A 158 18.14 -11.54 30.06
CA LEU A 158 17.60 -10.28 30.54
C LEU A 158 18.57 -9.11 30.29
N ALA A 159 19.87 -9.36 30.36
CA ALA A 159 20.89 -8.37 30.07
C ALA A 159 20.97 -8.09 28.56
N SER A 160 20.90 -9.13 27.73
CA SER A 160 20.88 -9.00 26.26
C SER A 160 19.62 -8.26 25.77
N LEU A 161 18.44 -8.58 26.32
CA LEU A 161 17.17 -7.94 25.98
C LEU A 161 17.10 -6.49 26.47
N LYS A 162 17.67 -6.17 27.64
CA LYS A 162 17.86 -4.78 28.11
C LYS A 162 18.81 -4.00 27.19
N LYS A 163 19.93 -4.60 26.78
CA LYS A 163 20.91 -4.00 25.87
C LYS A 163 20.32 -3.78 24.47
N GLN A 164 19.49 -4.69 23.98
CA GLN A 164 18.75 -4.54 22.73
C GLN A 164 17.72 -3.41 22.84
N ARG A 165 16.90 -3.37 23.91
CA ARG A 165 15.98 -2.26 24.19
C ARG A 165 16.70 -0.93 24.30
N GLU A 166 17.84 -0.86 24.97
CA GLU A 166 18.62 0.37 25.08
C GLU A 166 19.18 0.81 23.73
N LYS A 167 19.68 -0.12 22.91
CA LYS A 167 20.09 0.16 21.52
C LYS A 167 18.92 0.65 20.67
N GLU A 168 17.73 0.07 20.84
CA GLU A 168 16.53 0.51 20.14
C GLU A 168 16.06 1.89 20.60
N MET A 169 16.10 2.18 21.90
CA MET A 169 15.79 3.49 22.45
C MET A 169 16.79 4.55 21.99
N ARG A 170 18.10 4.22 21.96
CA ARG A 170 19.13 5.09 21.39
C ARG A 170 18.91 5.33 19.90
N LYS A 171 18.58 4.29 19.12
CA LYS A 171 18.24 4.41 17.69
C LYS A 171 16.96 5.22 17.45
N LYS A 172 15.94 5.09 18.32
CA LYS A 172 14.71 5.88 18.26
C LYS A 172 15.00 7.35 18.56
N ASN A 173 15.76 7.64 19.61
CA ASN A 173 16.20 9.00 19.93
C ASN A 173 17.04 9.63 18.81
N GLU A 174 18.02 8.91 18.25
CA GLU A 174 18.85 9.45 17.16
C GLU A 174 18.06 9.65 15.85
N ARG A 175 17.08 8.78 15.57
CA ARG A 175 16.16 8.96 14.44
C ARG A 175 15.22 10.14 14.64
N GLU A 176 14.74 10.33 15.87
CA GLU A 176 13.89 11.46 16.23
C GLU A 176 14.67 12.77 16.15
N ILE A 177 15.91 12.82 16.64
CA ILE A 177 16.82 13.96 16.50
C ILE A 177 17.07 14.28 15.02
N ARG A 178 17.43 13.28 14.19
CA ARG A 178 17.62 13.50 12.75
C ARG A 178 16.34 13.95 12.04
N ARG A 179 15.18 13.46 12.47
CA ARG A 179 13.87 13.83 11.91
C ARG A 179 13.48 15.24 12.32
N GLU A 180 13.74 15.63 13.57
CA GLU A 180 13.52 16.98 14.08
C GLU A 180 14.46 17.98 13.42
N GLU A 181 15.75 17.65 13.26
CA GLU A 181 16.72 18.48 12.55
C GLU A 181 16.33 18.70 11.09
N MET A 182 15.88 17.64 10.39
CA MET A 182 15.41 17.75 9.01
C MET A 182 14.13 18.60 8.91
N LEU A 183 13.18 18.43 9.83
CA LEU A 183 11.96 19.22 9.88
C LEU A 183 12.24 20.69 10.23
N ARG A 184 13.20 20.94 11.12
CA ARG A 184 13.67 22.27 11.49
C ARG A 184 14.37 22.97 10.33
N ALA A 185 15.23 22.27 9.59
CA ALA A 185 15.84 22.79 8.38
C ALA A 185 14.79 23.15 7.31
N ARG A 186 13.79 22.29 7.12
CA ARG A 186 12.68 22.53 6.16
C ARG A 186 11.75 23.67 6.60
N ALA A 187 11.56 23.85 7.90
CA ALA A 187 10.78 24.98 8.45
C ALA A 187 11.52 26.31 8.23
N ALA A 188 12.83 26.35 8.44
CA ALA A 188 13.66 27.52 8.18
C ALA A 188 13.64 27.91 6.70
N GLU A 189 13.77 26.95 5.78
CA GLU A 189 13.67 27.19 4.33
C GLU A 189 12.30 27.78 3.94
N ARG A 190 11.21 27.27 4.54
CA ARG A 190 9.87 27.79 4.30
C ARG A 190 9.69 29.20 4.84
N GLU A 191 10.25 29.51 6.00
CA GLU A 191 10.21 30.84 6.60
C GLU A 191 11.01 31.86 5.76
N GLU A 192 12.19 31.49 5.27
CA GLU A 192 12.99 32.32 4.35
C GLU A 192 12.24 32.61 3.05
N ARG A 193 11.58 31.60 2.47
CA ARG A 193 10.75 31.77 1.28
C ARG A 193 9.60 32.73 1.53
N LEU A 194 8.90 32.63 2.67
CA LEU A 194 7.83 33.55 3.05
C LEU A 194 8.34 34.97 3.28
N LYS A 195 9.51 35.15 3.90
CA LYS A 195 10.16 36.46 4.06
C LYS A 195 10.50 37.09 2.71
N ALA A 196 10.97 36.30 1.74
CA ALA A 196 11.23 36.80 0.39
C ALA A 196 9.96 37.27 -0.32
N TYR A 197 8.82 36.58 -0.15
CA TYR A 197 7.53 37.04 -0.67
C TYR A 197 7.04 38.31 0.02
N ARG A 198 7.13 38.40 1.36
CA ARG A 198 6.75 39.61 2.10
C ARG A 198 7.57 40.84 1.69
N LYS A 199 8.88 40.69 1.49
CA LYS A 199 9.74 41.78 0.99
C LYS A 199 9.30 42.27 -0.39
N ARG A 200 8.98 41.35 -1.31
CA ARG A 200 8.46 41.70 -2.64
C ARG A 200 7.11 42.42 -2.54
N GLU A 201 6.22 41.95 -1.67
CA GLU A 201 4.93 42.61 -1.43
C GLU A 201 5.12 44.01 -0.83
N GLU A 202 6.02 44.18 0.15
CA GLU A 202 6.36 45.48 0.74
C GLU A 202 6.91 46.46 -0.30
N GLU A 203 7.83 46.01 -1.18
CA GLU A 203 8.34 46.80 -2.30
C GLU A 203 7.22 47.21 -3.26
N THR A 204 6.35 46.27 -3.66
CA THR A 204 5.21 46.60 -4.54
C THR A 204 4.22 47.54 -3.88
N MET A 205 3.96 47.35 -2.57
CA MET A 205 3.06 48.20 -1.81
C MET A 205 3.66 49.59 -1.59
N SER A 206 4.99 49.73 -1.49
CA SER A 206 5.63 51.05 -1.41
C SER A 206 5.44 51.82 -2.71
N VAL A 207 5.66 51.18 -3.86
CA VAL A 207 5.46 51.80 -5.18
C VAL A 207 3.99 52.19 -5.38
N LEU A 208 3.05 51.33 -5.01
CA LEU A 208 1.62 51.64 -5.10
C LEU A 208 1.21 52.76 -4.15
N ARG A 209 1.77 52.80 -2.92
CA ARG A 209 1.55 53.90 -1.97
C ARG A 209 2.11 55.23 -2.47
N GLU A 210 3.28 55.23 -3.11
CA GLU A 210 3.88 56.41 -3.72
C GLU A 210 3.03 56.94 -4.89
N LEU A 211 2.56 56.05 -5.78
CA LEU A 211 1.66 56.42 -6.88
C LEU A 211 0.31 56.94 -6.37
N ALA A 212 -0.26 56.31 -5.34
CA ALA A 212 -1.49 56.77 -4.72
C ALA A 212 -1.30 58.16 -4.08
N LYS A 213 -0.18 58.40 -3.40
CA LYS A 213 0.17 59.72 -2.84
C LYS A 213 0.38 60.78 -3.92
N GLN A 214 0.94 60.42 -5.07
CA GLN A 214 1.08 61.34 -6.21
C GLN A 214 -0.26 61.66 -6.90
N ARG A 215 -1.21 60.71 -6.94
CA ARG A 215 -2.50 60.85 -7.65
C ARG A 215 -3.63 61.39 -6.79
N PHE A 216 -3.64 61.05 -5.50
CA PHE A 216 -4.74 61.33 -4.57
C PHE A 216 -4.28 62.07 -3.32
N GLY A 217 -3.01 62.48 -3.22
CA GLY A 217 -2.49 63.26 -2.11
C GLY A 217 -2.80 64.75 -2.24
N SER A 218 -3.98 65.15 -1.75
CA SER A 218 -4.26 66.44 -1.11
C SER A 218 -4.42 66.23 0.38
#